data_AF-A0A9P8JJZ4-F1
#
_entry.id   AF-A0A9P8JJZ4-F1
#
_cell.length_a   1.000
_cell.length_b   1.000
_cell.length_c   1.000
_cell.angle_alpha   90.00
_cell.angle_beta   90.00
_cell.angle_gamma   90.00
#
_symmetry.space_group_name_H-M   'P 1'
#
loop_
_entity.id
_entity.type
_entity.pdbx_description
1 polymer ?
#
loop_
_entity_poly.entity_id
_entity_poly.type
_entity_poly.pdbx_seq_one_letter_code
_entity_poly.pdbx_strand_id
1 'polypeptide(L)'
;MDTNMEDVGAKPEHPMTAPSDPPSIPTLDGWIESLMACKQLSEADVQRLCEKAREVLQDESNVQPVKCPVTVCGDIHGQFHDLMELFKIGGPNPDTNYLFMGDYVDRGYFSVETVTLLVALKIRYPQRITILRGNHESRQITQVYGF
;
A
#
# COMPACT_ATOMS: atom_id res chain seq x y z
N MET A 1 8.62 -35.30 -45.15
CA MET A 1 8.26 -35.92 -43.85
C MET A 1 8.46 -34.82 -42.83
N ASP A 2 7.39 -34.05 -42.69
CA ASP A 2 7.28 -32.80 -41.96
C ASP A 2 7.35 -33.05 -40.46
N THR A 3 8.37 -32.50 -39.80
CA THR A 3 8.40 -32.40 -38.35
C THR A 3 7.73 -31.09 -37.96
N ASN A 4 6.41 -31.15 -37.75
CA ASN A 4 5.67 -30.07 -37.10
C ASN A 4 6.19 -29.90 -35.67
N MET A 5 6.64 -28.69 -35.36
CA MET A 5 6.69 -28.14 -34.00
C MET A 5 5.25 -28.07 -33.48
N GLU A 6 4.92 -28.87 -32.47
CA GLU A 6 3.71 -28.66 -31.70
C GLU A 6 3.91 -27.44 -30.79
N ASP A 7 3.17 -26.41 -31.18
CA ASP A 7 2.84 -25.18 -30.46
C ASP A 7 2.53 -25.44 -28.98
N VAL A 8 3.47 -25.09 -28.08
CA VAL A 8 3.19 -24.97 -26.64
C VAL A 8 2.68 -23.54 -26.39
N GLY A 9 1.55 -23.23 -26.99
CA GLY A 9 0.76 -22.02 -26.74
C GLY A 9 -0.17 -22.22 -25.55
N ALA A 10 0.35 -22.13 -24.33
CA ALA A 10 -0.49 -22.01 -23.13
C ALA A 10 -0.23 -20.64 -22.48
N LYS A 11 -0.87 -19.60 -23.02
CA LYS A 11 -1.11 -18.39 -22.22
C LYS A 11 -2.23 -18.73 -21.23
N PRO A 12 -2.06 -18.51 -19.91
CA PRO A 12 -3.21 -18.53 -19.02
C PRO A 12 -4.08 -17.33 -19.39
N GLU A 13 -5.21 -17.60 -20.05
CA GLU A 13 -6.28 -16.63 -20.25
C GLU A 13 -6.89 -16.32 -18.88
N HIS A 14 -6.44 -15.23 -18.26
CA HIS A 14 -7.20 -14.59 -17.20
C HIS A 14 -8.48 -14.03 -17.85
N PRO A 15 -9.68 -14.46 -17.43
CA PRO A 15 -10.90 -13.84 -17.90
C PRO A 15 -10.85 -12.38 -17.46
N MET A 16 -10.74 -11.46 -18.42
CA MET A 16 -10.97 -10.04 -18.18
C MET A 16 -12.47 -9.83 -17.98
N THR A 17 -12.99 -10.24 -16.82
CA THR A 17 -14.22 -9.66 -16.28
C THR A 17 -13.93 -8.19 -16.03
N ALA A 18 -14.71 -7.29 -16.63
CA ALA A 18 -14.69 -5.87 -16.30
C ALA A 18 -14.65 -5.72 -14.78
N PRO A 19 -13.75 -4.89 -14.20
CA PRO A 19 -13.74 -4.71 -12.76
C PRO A 19 -15.05 -4.01 -12.42
N SER A 20 -16.02 -4.76 -11.88
CA SER A 20 -17.11 -4.14 -11.14
C SER A 20 -16.45 -3.44 -9.96
N ASP A 21 -16.57 -2.12 -9.89
CA ASP A 21 -16.01 -1.35 -8.79
C ASP A 21 -16.38 -2.01 -7.45
N PRO A 22 -15.41 -2.25 -6.55
CA PRO A 22 -15.71 -2.83 -5.27
C PRO A 22 -16.73 -1.95 -4.52
N PRO A 23 -17.62 -2.54 -3.71
CA PRO A 23 -18.64 -1.78 -2.99
C PRO A 23 -18.00 -0.74 -2.08
N SER A 24 -18.56 0.48 -2.05
CA SER A 24 -18.04 1.55 -1.22
C SER A 24 -18.20 1.21 0.26
N ILE A 25 -17.09 1.35 1.00
CA ILE A 25 -17.04 1.11 2.44
C ILE A 25 -17.08 2.48 3.15
N PRO A 26 -17.98 2.70 4.13
CA PRO A 26 -18.15 4.02 4.74
C PRO A 26 -17.18 4.30 5.90
N THR A 27 -16.50 3.28 6.44
CA THR A 27 -15.69 3.40 7.66
C THR A 27 -14.20 3.19 7.39
N LEU A 28 -13.35 3.94 8.09
CA LEU A 28 -11.89 3.81 8.02
C LEU A 28 -11.42 2.42 8.48
N ASP A 29 -12.03 1.88 9.54
CA ASP A 29 -11.71 0.53 10.01
C ASP A 29 -12.08 -0.54 8.97
N GLY A 30 -13.20 -0.35 8.25
CA GLY A 30 -13.58 -1.24 7.15
C GLY A 30 -12.62 -1.15 5.95
N TRP A 31 -12.09 0.05 5.65
CA TRP A 31 -11.02 0.20 4.66
C TRP A 31 -9.77 -0.58 5.06
N ILE A 32 -9.35 -0.45 6.33
CA ILE A 32 -8.18 -1.17 6.84
C ILE A 32 -8.40 -2.68 6.75
N GLU A 33 -9.56 -3.20 7.16
CA GLU A 33 -9.86 -4.63 7.07
C GLU A 33 -9.84 -5.14 5.62
N SER A 34 -10.43 -4.40 4.69
CA SER A 34 -10.40 -4.73 3.27
C SER A 34 -8.98 -4.75 2.70
N LEU A 35 -8.20 -3.72 3.04
CA LEU A 35 -6.81 -3.58 2.58
C LEU A 35 -5.89 -4.63 3.20
N MET A 36 -6.08 -4.98 4.47
CA MET A 36 -5.38 -6.08 5.15
C MET A 36 -5.67 -7.44 4.50
N ALA A 37 -6.84 -7.59 3.86
CA ALA A 37 -7.21 -8.76 3.07
C ALA A 37 -6.70 -8.69 1.61
N CYS A 38 -5.82 -7.73 1.28
CA CYS A 38 -5.30 -7.49 -0.08
C CYS A 38 -6.40 -7.16 -1.11
N LYS A 39 -7.47 -6.48 -0.68
CA LYS A 39 -8.55 -6.03 -1.57
C LYS A 39 -8.45 -4.53 -1.85
N GLN A 40 -8.58 -4.17 -3.12
CA GLN A 40 -8.60 -2.78 -3.55
C GLN A 40 -9.87 -2.07 -3.07
N LEU A 41 -9.72 -0.78 -2.76
CA LEU A 41 -10.85 0.11 -2.47
C LEU A 41 -11.44 0.67 -3.75
N SER A 42 -12.69 1.13 -3.68
CA SER A 42 -13.34 1.82 -4.80
C SER A 42 -12.63 3.16 -5.06
N GLU A 43 -12.65 3.65 -6.30
CA GLU A 43 -12.05 4.95 -6.64
C GLU A 43 -12.58 6.08 -5.73
N ALA A 44 -13.89 6.07 -5.45
CA ALA A 44 -14.52 7.03 -4.55
C ALA A 44 -13.96 6.96 -3.11
N ASP A 45 -13.68 5.76 -2.60
CA ASP A 45 -13.10 5.58 -1.28
C ASP A 45 -11.62 5.95 -1.24
N VAL A 46 -10.86 5.65 -2.31
CA VAL A 46 -9.47 6.10 -2.45
C VAL A 46 -9.41 7.62 -2.46
N GLN A 47 -10.33 8.30 -3.17
CA GLN A 47 -10.41 9.75 -3.17
C GLN A 47 -10.66 10.32 -1.77
N ARG A 48 -11.63 9.75 -1.03
CA ARG A 48 -11.90 10.13 0.36
C ARG A 48 -10.71 9.86 1.29
N LEU A 49 -10.00 8.75 1.07
CA LEU A 49 -8.79 8.41 1.82
C LEU A 49 -7.71 9.47 1.60
N CYS A 50 -7.48 9.88 0.36
CA CYS A 50 -6.51 10.93 0.01
C CYS A 50 -6.89 12.29 0.64
N GLU A 51 -8.17 12.65 0.67
CA GLU A 51 -8.63 13.88 1.33
C GLU A 51 -8.31 13.85 2.83
N LYS A 52 -8.61 12.74 3.51
CA LYS A 52 -8.27 12.55 4.93
C LYS A 52 -6.76 12.52 5.17
N ALA A 53 -6.00 11.90 4.27
CA ALA A 53 -4.55 11.86 4.37
C ALA A 53 -3.96 13.27 4.29
N ARG A 54 -4.49 14.11 3.39
CA ARG A 54 -4.08 15.52 3.27
C ARG A 54 -4.33 16.28 4.57
N GLU A 55 -5.50 16.11 5.20
CA GLU A 55 -5.80 16.76 6.49
C GLU A 55 -4.80 16.39 7.58
N VAL A 56 -4.39 15.12 7.66
CA VAL A 56 -3.43 14.65 8.67
C VAL A 56 -1.99 15.09 8.33
N LEU A 57 -1.55 14.90 7.09
CA LEU A 57 -0.17 15.11 6.69
C LEU A 57 0.19 16.59 6.49
N GLN A 58 -0.78 17.46 6.20
CA GLN A 58 -0.52 18.89 5.99
C GLN A 58 -0.12 19.60 7.29
N ASP A 59 -0.57 19.10 8.44
CA ASP A 59 -0.24 19.65 9.76
C ASP A 59 1.04 19.03 10.35
N GLU A 60 1.65 18.06 9.67
CA GLU A 60 2.87 17.41 10.13
C GLU A 60 4.14 18.20 9.80
N SER A 61 5.00 18.37 10.80
CA SER A 61 6.35 18.92 10.62
C SER A 61 7.22 17.98 9.79
N ASN A 62 8.15 18.56 9.02
CA ASN A 62 9.16 17.80 8.26
C ASN A 62 10.05 16.91 9.14
N VAL A 63 10.19 17.25 10.43
CA VAL A 63 10.94 16.46 11.41
C VAL A 63 9.96 15.95 12.46
N GLN A 64 9.70 14.65 12.45
CA GLN A 64 8.77 13.98 13.36
C GLN A 64 9.52 13.32 14.53
N PRO A 65 9.24 13.69 15.78
CA PRO A 65 9.78 12.98 16.94
C PRO A 65 9.04 11.65 17.12
N VAL A 66 9.78 10.54 17.11
CA VAL A 66 9.24 9.18 17.27
C VAL A 66 9.52 8.66 18.68
N LYS A 67 8.50 8.06 19.32
CA LYS A 67 8.63 7.49 20.67
C LYS A 67 9.10 6.04 20.61
N CYS A 68 10.06 5.68 21.45
CA CYS A 68 10.48 4.30 21.65
C CYS A 68 9.49 3.55 22.57
N PRO A 69 9.35 2.22 22.44
CA PRO A 69 9.94 1.34 21.42
C PRO A 69 9.32 1.57 20.04
N VAL A 70 10.11 1.41 18.97
CA VAL A 70 9.67 1.59 17.57
C VAL A 70 10.26 0.51 16.67
N THR A 71 9.45 0.00 15.76
CA THR A 71 9.85 -0.88 14.67
C THR A 71 10.14 -0.04 13.43
N VAL A 72 11.40 -0.05 12.98
CA VAL A 72 11.83 0.69 11.79
C VAL A 72 11.76 -0.23 10.56
N CYS A 73 11.06 0.23 9.53
CA CYS A 73 10.77 -0.50 8.30
C CYS A 73 11.43 0.23 7.13
N GLY A 74 12.26 -0.48 6.38
CA GLY A 74 12.86 0.02 5.13
C GLY A 74 11.93 -0.12 3.93
N ASP A 75 12.54 -0.20 2.75
CA ASP A 75 11.86 -0.23 1.45
C ASP A 75 10.89 -1.43 1.35
N ILE A 76 9.69 -1.17 0.80
CA ILE A 76 8.65 -2.21 0.62
C ILE A 76 8.51 -2.60 -0.85
N HIS A 77 8.63 -1.65 -1.80
CA HIS A 77 8.53 -1.92 -3.24
C HIS A 77 7.31 -2.77 -3.65
N GLY A 78 6.12 -2.44 -3.11
CA GLY A 78 4.87 -3.15 -3.43
C GLY A 78 4.81 -4.62 -3.00
N GLN A 79 5.70 -5.07 -2.10
CA GLN A 79 5.67 -6.42 -1.53
C GLN A 79 4.66 -6.52 -0.36
N PHE A 80 3.37 -6.58 -0.70
CA PHE A 80 2.28 -6.59 0.29
C PHE A 80 2.38 -7.75 1.31
N HIS A 81 2.77 -8.94 0.87
CA HIS A 81 2.90 -10.10 1.76
C HIS A 81 4.00 -9.93 2.82
N ASP A 82 5.11 -9.28 2.45
CA ASP A 82 6.20 -9.00 3.38
C ASP A 82 5.80 -7.92 4.40
N LEU A 83 5.03 -6.91 3.97
CA LEU A 83 4.43 -5.93 4.88
C LEU A 83 3.52 -6.61 5.91
N MET A 84 2.70 -7.58 5.48
CA MET A 84 1.82 -8.30 6.39
C MET A 84 2.61 -9.16 7.40
N GLU A 85 3.70 -9.77 6.96
CA GLU A 85 4.59 -10.53 7.86
C GLU A 85 5.33 -9.61 8.84
N LEU A 86 5.75 -8.44 8.38
CA LEU A 86 6.34 -7.40 9.23
C LEU A 86 5.39 -6.99 10.36
N PHE A 87 4.10 -6.84 10.09
CA PHE A 87 3.11 -6.55 11.14
C PHE A 87 2.92 -7.72 12.13
N LYS A 88 3.04 -8.97 11.68
CA LYS A 88 2.99 -10.14 12.57
C LYS A 88 4.20 -10.22 13.49
N ILE A 89 5.39 -9.94 12.96
CA ILE A 89 6.66 -10.02 13.71
C ILE A 89 6.83 -8.80 14.63
N GLY A 90 6.58 -7.60 14.10
CA GLY A 90 6.73 -6.35 14.84
C GLY A 90 5.68 -6.17 15.93
N GLY A 91 4.52 -6.81 15.78
CA GLY A 91 3.41 -6.76 16.72
C GLY A 91 2.21 -6.00 16.15
N PRO A 92 0.98 -6.37 16.54
CA PRO A 92 -0.22 -5.78 15.97
C PRO A 92 -0.31 -4.28 16.28
N ASN A 93 -0.79 -3.50 15.31
CA ASN A 93 -1.29 -2.16 15.55
C ASN A 93 -2.53 -2.25 16.46
N PRO A 94 -2.70 -1.38 17.47
CA PRO A 94 -1.99 -0.12 17.73
C PRO A 94 -0.87 -0.17 18.80
N ASP A 95 -0.54 -1.34 19.31
CA ASP A 95 0.33 -1.46 20.50
C ASP A 95 1.80 -1.17 20.19
N THR A 96 2.19 -1.26 18.92
CA THR A 96 3.56 -1.04 18.42
C THR A 96 3.65 0.27 17.63
N ASN A 97 4.72 1.04 17.86
CA ASN A 97 5.04 2.20 17.02
C ASN A 97 5.82 1.73 15.78
N TYR A 98 5.47 2.25 14.62
CA TYR A 98 6.14 1.93 13.35
C TYR A 98 6.67 3.19 12.69
N LEU A 99 7.90 3.11 12.21
CA LEU A 99 8.54 4.12 11.38
C LEU A 99 8.85 3.49 10.03
N PHE A 100 8.20 3.97 8.98
CA PHE A 100 8.48 3.56 7.61
C PHE A 100 9.33 4.62 6.91
N MET A 101 10.43 4.19 6.27
CA MET A 101 11.42 5.12 5.71
C MET A 101 11.14 5.59 4.28
N GLY A 102 10.14 5.05 3.58
CA GLY A 102 9.80 5.41 2.20
C GLY A 102 9.91 4.23 1.24
N ASP A 103 9.89 4.50 -0.06
CA ASP A 103 10.01 3.51 -1.15
C ASP A 103 8.94 2.41 -1.05
N TYR A 104 7.69 2.86 -0.97
CA TYR A 104 6.49 2.03 -0.89
C TYR A 104 6.10 1.46 -2.25
N VAL A 105 6.42 2.20 -3.30
CA VAL A 105 6.00 1.95 -4.69
C VAL A 105 7.16 1.44 -5.54
N ASP A 106 6.80 1.01 -6.76
CA ASP A 106 7.65 0.42 -7.79
C ASP A 106 8.08 -1.04 -7.57
N ARG A 107 8.26 -1.75 -8.69
CA ARG A 107 8.64 -3.18 -8.83
C ARG A 107 7.59 -4.22 -8.43
N GLY A 108 6.71 -3.94 -7.47
CA GLY A 108 5.66 -4.87 -7.02
C GLY A 108 4.28 -4.64 -7.67
N TYR A 109 3.55 -5.72 -7.94
CA TYR A 109 2.19 -5.69 -8.51
C TYR A 109 1.11 -5.15 -7.54
N PHE A 110 1.41 -5.04 -6.24
CA PHE A 110 0.47 -4.64 -5.18
C PHE A 110 0.80 -3.27 -4.55
N SER A 111 1.32 -2.36 -5.37
CA SER A 111 1.76 -1.02 -4.91
C SER A 111 0.58 -0.17 -4.42
N VAL A 112 -0.58 -0.25 -5.07
CA VAL A 112 -1.76 0.53 -4.70
C VAL A 112 -2.29 0.09 -3.33
N GLU A 113 -2.41 -1.22 -3.11
CA GLU A 113 -2.86 -1.83 -1.86
C GLU A 113 -1.90 -1.49 -0.71
N THR A 114 -0.59 -1.56 -0.97
CA THR A 114 0.45 -1.23 0.01
C THR A 114 0.35 0.23 0.46
N VAL A 115 0.30 1.17 -0.48
CA VAL A 115 0.24 2.61 -0.16
C VAL A 115 -1.08 2.97 0.52
N THR A 116 -2.21 2.49 0.00
CA THR A 116 -3.53 2.78 0.58
C THR A 116 -3.65 2.21 2.00
N LEU A 117 -3.09 1.03 2.28
CA LEU A 117 -3.05 0.46 3.63
C LEU A 117 -2.23 1.33 4.59
N LEU A 118 -1.01 1.73 4.19
CA LEU A 118 -0.15 2.56 5.02
C LEU A 118 -0.77 3.92 5.32
N VAL A 119 -1.40 4.54 4.33
CA VAL A 119 -2.12 5.81 4.49
C VAL A 119 -3.31 5.64 5.42
N ALA A 120 -4.10 4.57 5.28
CA ALA A 120 -5.22 4.29 6.16
C ALA A 120 -4.78 4.08 7.62
N LEU A 121 -3.69 3.33 7.83
CA LEU A 121 -3.08 3.12 9.15
C LEU A 121 -2.52 4.42 9.73
N LYS A 122 -1.92 5.28 8.91
CA LYS A 122 -1.43 6.60 9.31
C LYS A 122 -2.58 7.50 9.79
N ILE A 123 -3.69 7.56 9.05
CA ILE A 123 -4.88 8.33 9.44
C ILE A 123 -5.48 7.77 10.73
N ARG A 124 -5.50 6.45 10.88
CA ARG A 124 -6.11 5.78 12.04
C ARG A 124 -5.27 5.91 13.32
N TYR A 125 -3.95 5.90 13.18
CA TYR A 125 -3.00 5.92 14.28
C TYR A 125 -1.86 6.94 14.05
N PRO A 126 -2.15 8.24 13.92
CA PRO A 126 -1.17 9.24 13.49
C PRO A 126 0.01 9.40 14.45
N GLN A 127 -0.19 9.13 15.75
CA GLN A 127 0.86 9.19 16.77
C GLN A 127 1.69 7.90 16.90
N ARG A 128 1.30 6.81 16.22
CA ARG A 128 1.95 5.48 16.30
C ARG A 128 2.62 5.09 14.99
N ILE A 129 2.01 5.48 13.87
CA ILE A 129 2.51 5.23 12.52
C ILE A 129 3.15 6.51 12.02
N THR A 130 4.44 6.46 11.73
CA THR A 130 5.17 7.52 11.04
C THR A 130 5.58 7.01 9.67
N ILE A 131 5.15 7.71 8.62
CA ILE A 131 5.54 7.45 7.24
C ILE A 131 6.44 8.59 6.79
N LEU A 132 7.61 8.26 6.26
CA LEU A 132 8.54 9.20 5.64
C LEU A 132 8.44 9.11 4.12
N ARG A 133 8.84 10.18 3.45
CA ARG A 133 8.88 10.22 1.99
C ARG A 133 10.22 9.68 1.50
N GLY A 134 10.18 8.61 0.72
CA GLY A 134 11.32 8.12 -0.04
C GLY A 134 11.46 8.86 -1.37
N ASN A 135 12.46 8.47 -2.16
CA ASN A 135 12.68 9.05 -3.48
C ASN A 135 11.59 8.64 -4.49
N HIS A 136 11.02 7.44 -4.32
CA HIS A 136 10.00 6.92 -5.22
C HIS A 136 8.63 7.61 -5.10
N GLU A 137 8.35 8.31 -4.00
CA GLU A 137 7.12 9.09 -3.79
C GLU A 137 7.19 10.50 -4.43
N SER A 138 7.91 10.65 -5.54
CA SER A 138 8.01 11.89 -6.32
C SER A 138 7.37 11.74 -7.69
N ARG A 139 6.68 12.79 -8.16
CA ARG A 139 6.00 12.82 -9.47
C ARG A 139 6.95 12.54 -10.64
N GLN A 140 8.25 12.77 -10.44
CA GLN A 140 9.30 12.47 -11.39
C GLN A 140 9.63 10.98 -11.49
N ILE A 141 9.53 10.22 -10.40
CA ILE A 141 9.85 8.79 -10.37
C ILE A 141 8.60 7.96 -10.68
N THR A 142 7.43 8.33 -10.16
CA THR A 142 6.16 7.62 -10.46
C THR A 142 5.79 7.66 -11.96
N GLN A 143 6.09 8.76 -12.66
CA GLN A 143 5.90 8.88 -14.12
C GLN A 143 6.84 7.99 -14.94
N VAL A 144 8.01 7.63 -14.39
CA VAL A 144 9.04 6.85 -15.09
C VAL A 144 8.91 5.36 -14.81
N TYR A 145 8.48 4.99 -13.60
CA TYR A 145 8.39 3.59 -13.17
C TYR A 145 6.96 3.02 -13.10
N GLY A 146 5.94 3.84 -13.36
CA GLY A 146 4.58 3.38 -13.59
C GLY A 146 3.75 3.21 -12.32
N PHE A 147 3.56 4.32 -11.58
CA PHE A 147 2.55 4.46 -10.53
C PHE A 147 1.54 5.55 -10.90
#